data_AF-A0A2M8K194-F1
#
_entry.id   AF-A0A2M8K194-F1
#
_cell.length_a   1.000
_cell.length_b   1.000
_cell.length_c   1.000
_cell.angle_alpha   90.00
_cell.angle_beta   90.00
_cell.angle_gamma   90.00
#
_symmetry.space_group_name_H-M   'P 1'
#
loop_
_entity.id
_entity.type
_entity.pdbx_description
1 polymer ?
#
loop_
_entity_poly.entity_id
_entity_poly.type
_entity_poly.pdbx_seq_one_letter_code
_entity_poly.pdbx_strand_id
1 'polypeptide(L)' 'MILVLLWVFFAFILALYAKSNGRSFIWWLILGLVIDPILAWILYKVVAD' A
#
# COMPACT_ATOMS: atom_id res chain seq x y z
N MET A 1 0.18 5.87 18.98
CA MET A 1 1.48 5.90 18.28
C MET A 1 1.81 4.57 17.61
N ILE A 2 1.72 3.42 18.30
CA ILE A 2 1.93 2.09 17.69
C ILE A 2 1.06 1.83 16.45
N LEU A 3 -0.23 2.20 16.49
CA LEU A 3 -1.12 2.02 15.34
C LEU A 3 -0.69 2.84 14.11
N VAL A 4 -0.15 4.04 14.30
CA VAL A 4 0.36 4.88 13.20
C VAL A 4 1.64 4.27 12.60
N LEU A 5 2.52 3.71 13.43
CA LEU A 5 3.70 3.00 12.95
C LEU A 5 3.32 1.75 12.15
N LEU A 6 2.36 0.96 12.64
CA LEU A 6 1.82 -0.19 11.91
C LEU A 6 1.19 0.24 10.58
N TRP A 7 0.44 1.34 10.57
CA TRP A 7 -0.16 1.91 9.36
C TRP A 7 0.90 2.22 8.31
N VAL A 8 1.92 3.00 8.68
CA VAL A 8 3.00 3.39 7.76
C VAL A 8 3.79 2.17 7.30
N PHE A 9 4.05 1.22 8.20
CA PHE A 9 4.73 -0.03 7.88
C PHE A 9 3.96 -0.86 6.85
N PHE A 10 2.65 -1.06 7.04
CA PHE A 10 1.82 -1.78 6.07
C PHE A 10 1.70 -1.04 4.73
N ALA A 11 1.61 0.29 4.73
CA ALA A 11 1.62 1.08 3.50
C ALA A 11 2.93 0.90 2.73
N PHE A 12 4.06 0.82 3.42
CA PHE A 12 5.36 0.54 2.83
C PHE A 12 5.45 -0.87 2.23
N ILE A 13 4.95 -1.89 2.94
CA ILE A 13 4.91 -3.26 2.43
C ILE A 13 4.11 -3.35 1.15
N LEU A 14 2.91 -2.76 1.13
CA LEU A 14 2.06 -2.68 -0.07
C LEU A 14 2.81 -2.00 -1.22
N ALA A 15 3.45 -0.86 -0.98
CA ALA A 15 4.17 -0.12 -2.02
C ALA A 15 5.34 -0.93 -2.59
N LEU A 16 6.10 -1.62 -1.73
CA LEU A 16 7.18 -2.52 -2.15
C LEU A 16 6.66 -3.68 -2.99
N TYR A 17 5.54 -4.29 -2.56
CA TYR A 17 4.89 -5.36 -3.30
C TYR A 17 4.36 -4.90 -4.66
N ALA A 18 3.79 -3.70 -4.72
CA ALA A 18 3.34 -3.13 -5.98
C ALA A 18 4.52 -2.86 -6.93
N LYS A 19 5.64 -2.35 -6.40
CA LYS A 19 6.87 -2.13 -7.15
C LYS A 19 7.45 -3.44 -7.71
N SER A 20 7.45 -4.52 -6.92
CA SER A 20 7.95 -5.82 -7.39
C SER A 20 7.12 -6.42 -8.53
N ASN A 21 5.87 -5.99 -8.68
CA ASN A 21 4.97 -6.39 -9.77
C ASN A 21 4.91 -5.35 -10.91
N GLY A 22 5.88 -4.43 -11.00
CA GLY A 22 5.97 -3.46 -12.10
C GLY A 22 5.04 -2.24 -11.99
N ARG A 23 4.38 -2.03 -10.84
CA ARG A 23 3.51 -0.85 -10.61
C ARG A 23 4.25 0.26 -9.88
N SER A 24 3.67 1.47 -9.90
CA SER A 24 4.27 2.67 -9.30
C SER A 24 4.33 2.60 -7.77
N PHE A 25 5.54 2.49 -7.21
CA PHE A 25 5.78 2.50 -5.75
C PHE A 25 5.12 3.71 -5.06
N ILE A 26 5.39 4.92 -5.56
CA ILE A 26 4.93 6.17 -4.95
C ILE A 26 3.40 6.23 -4.92
N TRP A 27 2.75 5.78 -6.00
CA TRP A 27 1.30 5.83 -6.09
C TRP A 27 0.64 4.91 -5.07
N TRP A 28 1.14 3.69 -4.94
CA TRP A 28 0.65 2.72 -3.96
C TRP A 28 1.00 3.11 -2.52
N LEU A 29 2.16 3.73 -2.28
CA LEU A 29 2.52 4.26 -0.97
C LEU A 29 1.56 5.36 -0.53
N ILE A 30 1.25 6.32 -1.40
CA ILE A 30 0.30 7.41 -1.09
C ILE A 30 -1.09 6.83 -0.83
N LEU A 31 -1.55 5.89 -1.66
CA LEU A 31 -2.85 5.23 -1.45
C LEU A 31 -2.93 4.52 -0.09
N GLY A 32 -1.90 3.76 0.28
CA GLY A 32 -1.84 3.09 1.58
C GLY A 32 -1.74 4.04 2.76
N LEU A 33 -1.06 5.19 2.60
CA LEU A 33 -0.92 6.20 3.65
C LEU A 33 -2.19 7.05 3.85
N VAL A 34 -2.89 7.39 2.76
CA VAL A 34 -4.03 8.33 2.79
C VAL A 34 -5.35 7.63 3.08
N ILE A 35 -5.60 6.48 2.45
CA ILE A 35 -6.90 5.80 2.55
C ILE A 35 -6.86 4.86 3.75
N ASP A 36 -6.13 3.77 3.58
CA ASP A 36 -5.86 2.72 4.56
C ASP A 36 -5.03 1.63 3.84
N PRO A 37 -4.01 1.02 4.49
CA PRO A 37 -3.16 0.03 3.84
C PRO A 37 -3.92 -1.24 3.42
N ILE A 38 -4.96 -1.62 4.17
CA ILE A 38 -5.77 -2.82 3.90
C ILE A 38 -6.70 -2.55 2.72
N LEU A 39 -7.38 -1.40 2.70
CA LEU A 39 -8.20 -0.98 1.56
C LEU A 39 -7.35 -0.82 0.30
N ALA A 40 -6.16 -0.23 0.40
CA ALA A 40 -5.24 -0.12 -0.72
C ALA A 40 -4.78 -1.49 -1.23
N TRP A 41 -4.62 -2.49 -0.34
CA TRP A 41 -4.31 -3.87 -0.73
C TRP A 41 -5.45 -4.55 -1.48
N ILE A 42 -6.70 -4.36 -1.03
CA ILE A 42 -7.88 -4.86 -1.74
C ILE A 42 -7.96 -4.22 -3.13
N LEU A 43 -7.77 -2.91 -3.21
CA LEU A 43 -7.77 -2.16 -4.46
C LEU A 43 -6.65 -2.62 -5.39
N TYR A 44 -5.46 -2.89 -4.83
CA TYR A 44 -4.35 -3.49 -5.55
C TYR A 44 -4.74 -4.81 -6.18
N LYS A 45 -5.38 -5.72 -5.44
CA LYS A 45 -5.83 -7.01 -5.99
C LYS A 45 -6.85 -6.84 -7.12
N VAL A 46 -7.84 -5.98 -6.95
CA VAL A 46 -8.88 -5.72 -7.96
C VAL A 46 -8.30 -5.13 -9.25
N VAL A 47 -7.24 -4.33 -9.15
CA VAL A 47 -6.64 -3.64 -10.31
C VAL A 47 -5.46 -4.43 -10.90
N ALA A 48 -4.89 -5.36 -10.14
CA ALA A 48 -3.74 -6.19 -10.54
C ALA A 48 -4.12 -7.55 -11.14
N ASP A 49 -5.30 -8.08 -10.81
CA ASP A 49 -5.97 -9.15 -11.55
C ASP A 49 -6.74 -8.59 -12.77
#